data_AF-A0A935SYM8-F1
#
_entry.id   AF-A0A935SYM8-F1
#
_cell.length_a   1.000
_cell.length_b   1.000
_cell.length_c   1.000
_cell.angle_alpha   90.00
_cell.angle_beta   90.00
_cell.angle_gamma   90.00
#
_symmetry.space_group_name_H-M   'P 1'
#
loop_
_entity.id
_entity.type
_entity.pdbx_description
1 polymer ?
#
loop_
_entity_poly.entity_id
_entity_poly.type
_entity_poly.pdbx_seq_one_letter_code
_entity_poly.pdbx_strand_id
1 'polypeptide(L)'
;MKTLFALAGIPVICFLLCTDTVKCQKRPFVRTIVGSISAFECGDNCYLTIMDDYGKTHVGLCSARECDSWVDEAVLPVSAKGKRVKITVGRGTQFDGSGRAVGKMDAFTKIQYLPDTLTTISSDCRYCGTWKYTAEGNMFQGQTGYLRVSQEGKARFKLLTGFPDLAGQIEWTDFEIKNSNGIYLTEVGGKLTGRFVSPNFLPTRWQDYSYRITCALRSDGKMDYSVWSSPGAKAVGPSTTERFVATRIQKTKSELPKAAGTNSMTGTVIDNPTGICGVGELIVFWSAIIIKVGDERYYVATYDPCVLNSGKPTAFSAKTVGSVERVGSTVQVFYSRRAPDTRSTRLDLEGRPKVFEGYDGELTATRIVEVKE
;
A
#
# COMPACT_ATOMS: atom_id res chain seq x y z
N MET A 1 15.51 -75.01 -18.13
CA MET A 1 14.10 -75.11 -17.68
C MET A 1 13.42 -73.82 -18.18
N LYS A 2 12.74 -73.71 -19.33
CA LYS A 2 11.72 -74.53 -20.01
C LYS A 2 10.54 -74.89 -19.10
N THR A 3 9.53 -74.00 -19.04
CA THR A 3 8.13 -74.43 -18.97
C THR A 3 7.22 -73.45 -19.70
N LEU A 4 6.66 -73.96 -20.80
CA LEU A 4 5.56 -73.46 -21.60
C LEU A 4 4.25 -73.74 -20.82
N PHE A 5 3.27 -72.84 -20.82
CA PHE A 5 1.86 -73.23 -20.77
C PHE A 5 1.03 -72.25 -21.62
N ALA A 6 0.59 -72.76 -22.76
CA ALA A 6 -0.56 -72.26 -23.49
C ALA A 6 -1.84 -72.70 -22.77
N LEU A 7 -2.88 -71.87 -22.80
CA LEU A 7 -4.26 -72.35 -22.93
C LEU A 7 -5.14 -71.21 -23.44
N ALA A 8 -5.79 -71.52 -24.55
CA ALA A 8 -6.82 -70.74 -25.19
C ALA A 8 -8.08 -70.70 -24.32
N GLY A 9 -8.79 -69.58 -24.36
CA GLY A 9 -10.09 -69.42 -23.71
C GLY A 9 -10.75 -68.14 -24.16
N ILE A 10 -11.47 -68.21 -25.29
CA ILE A 10 -12.38 -67.17 -25.77
C ILE A 10 -13.59 -67.13 -24.84
N PRO A 11 -14.01 -65.95 -24.37
CA PRO A 11 -15.45 -65.73 -24.33
C PRO A 11 -15.85 -64.38 -24.94
N VAL A 12 -16.71 -64.53 -25.94
CA VAL A 12 -17.99 -63.84 -26.03
C VAL A 12 -17.91 -62.31 -25.97
N ILE A 13 -17.70 -61.79 -27.18
CA ILE A 13 -18.24 -60.56 -27.74
C ILE A 13 -19.63 -60.27 -27.14
N CYS A 14 -19.67 -59.45 -26.08
CA CYS A 14 -20.87 -58.74 -25.66
C CYS A 14 -20.77 -57.32 -26.24
N PHE A 15 -21.06 -57.21 -27.55
CA PHE A 15 -21.32 -55.94 -28.22
C PHE A 15 -22.69 -55.45 -27.76
N LEU A 16 -22.78 -55.01 -26.51
CA LEU A 16 -23.88 -54.17 -26.06
C LEU A 16 -23.66 -52.76 -26.62
N LEU A 17 -24.60 -52.39 -27.47
CA LEU A 17 -24.76 -51.12 -28.15
C LEU A 17 -24.78 -49.96 -27.13
N CYS A 18 -23.62 -49.39 -26.80
CA CYS A 18 -23.54 -48.03 -26.29
C CYS A 18 -23.50 -47.07 -27.48
N THR A 19 -24.64 -46.86 -28.14
CA THR A 19 -24.84 -45.76 -29.10
C THR A 19 -25.05 -44.42 -28.40
N ASP A 20 -24.36 -44.20 -27.27
CA ASP A 20 -24.31 -42.89 -26.65
C ASP A 20 -23.35 -42.05 -27.46
N THR A 21 -23.92 -41.32 -28.43
CA THR A 21 -23.28 -40.14 -28.98
C THR A 21 -23.01 -39.17 -27.83
N VAL A 22 -21.87 -39.34 -27.16
CA VAL A 22 -21.33 -38.37 -26.21
C VAL A 22 -21.05 -37.13 -27.04
N LYS A 23 -22.04 -36.23 -27.10
CA LYS A 23 -21.88 -34.89 -27.63
C LYS A 23 -20.74 -34.29 -26.84
N CYS A 24 -19.57 -34.19 -27.47
CA CYS A 24 -18.41 -33.53 -26.92
C CYS A 24 -18.74 -32.04 -26.82
N GLN A 25 -19.48 -31.66 -25.78
CA GLN A 25 -19.78 -30.27 -25.47
C GLN A 25 -18.44 -29.63 -25.10
N LYS A 26 -17.93 -28.84 -26.05
CA LYS A 26 -16.73 -28.02 -25.88
C LYS A 26 -16.96 -27.14 -24.65
N ARG A 27 -16.32 -27.50 -23.52
CA ARG A 27 -16.42 -26.71 -22.30
C ARG A 27 -15.99 -25.28 -22.61
N PRO A 28 -16.79 -24.26 -22.26
CA PRO A 28 -16.42 -22.88 -22.51
C PRO A 28 -15.09 -22.60 -21.81
N PHE A 29 -14.16 -21.99 -22.55
CA PHE A 29 -12.88 -21.59 -22.00
C PHE A 29 -13.09 -20.49 -20.96
N VAL A 30 -12.82 -20.79 -19.70
CA VAL A 30 -12.95 -19.85 -18.60
C VAL A 30 -11.65 -19.07 -18.47
N ARG A 31 -11.68 -17.78 -18.80
CA ARG A 31 -10.52 -16.90 -18.65
C ARG A 31 -10.29 -16.61 -17.16
N THR A 32 -9.05 -16.75 -16.70
CA THR A 32 -8.67 -16.43 -15.31
C THR A 32 -7.48 -15.49 -15.26
N ILE A 33 -7.44 -14.63 -14.24
CA ILE A 33 -6.33 -13.72 -13.92
C ILE A 33 -5.82 -14.07 -12.52
N VAL A 34 -4.50 -14.02 -12.31
CA VAL A 34 -3.89 -14.14 -10.99
C VAL A 34 -3.14 -12.84 -10.69
N GLY A 35 -3.40 -12.25 -9.53
CA GLY A 35 -2.87 -10.95 -9.17
C GLY A 35 -3.22 -10.53 -7.75
N SER A 36 -3.16 -9.23 -7.48
CA SER A 36 -3.60 -8.62 -6.23
C SER A 36 -4.71 -7.60 -6.46
N ILE A 37 -5.61 -7.50 -5.47
CA ILE A 37 -6.64 -6.45 -5.41
C ILE A 37 -5.95 -5.11 -5.18
N SER A 38 -6.06 -4.15 -6.10
CA SER A 38 -5.38 -2.85 -5.97
C SER A 38 -6.34 -1.72 -5.61
N ALA A 39 -7.53 -1.67 -6.22
CA ALA A 39 -8.51 -0.62 -6.03
C ALA A 39 -9.94 -1.11 -6.29
N PHE A 40 -10.91 -0.33 -5.82
CA PHE A 40 -12.34 -0.53 -6.02
C PHE A 40 -13.02 0.83 -6.06
N GLU A 41 -13.89 1.03 -7.04
CA GLU A 41 -14.56 2.30 -7.28
C GLU A 41 -16.01 2.04 -7.64
N CYS A 42 -16.94 2.66 -6.91
CA CYS A 42 -18.37 2.60 -7.18
C CYS A 42 -18.90 3.97 -7.61
N GLY A 43 -19.61 3.98 -8.73
CA GLY A 43 -20.50 5.05 -9.17
C GLY A 43 -21.78 4.41 -9.68
N ASP A 44 -22.14 4.63 -10.95
CA ASP A 44 -23.25 3.92 -11.61
C ASP A 44 -23.02 2.40 -11.67
N ASN A 45 -21.75 1.98 -11.68
CA ASN A 45 -21.35 0.59 -11.53
C ASN A 45 -20.17 0.51 -10.57
N CYS A 46 -19.97 -0.67 -9.99
CA CYS A 46 -18.81 -0.94 -9.15
C CYS A 46 -17.74 -1.72 -9.93
N TYR A 47 -16.55 -1.15 -9.96
CA TYR A 47 -15.40 -1.68 -10.67
C TYR A 47 -14.35 -2.14 -9.67
N LEU A 48 -13.78 -3.30 -9.92
CA LEU A 48 -12.63 -3.83 -9.20
C LEU A 48 -11.41 -3.75 -10.09
N THR A 49 -10.29 -3.35 -9.51
CA THR A 49 -9.00 -3.26 -10.19
C THR A 49 -8.06 -4.34 -9.63
N ILE A 50 -7.52 -5.15 -10.53
CA ILE A 50 -6.58 -6.22 -10.23
C ILE A 50 -5.27 -5.91 -10.94
N MET A 51 -4.17 -5.88 -10.19
CA MET A 51 -2.84 -5.87 -10.76
C MET A 51 -2.35 -7.31 -10.86
N ASP A 52 -2.16 -7.82 -12.08
CA ASP A 52 -1.70 -9.20 -12.26
C ASP A 52 -0.23 -9.39 -11.84
N ASP A 53 0.20 -10.65 -11.77
CA ASP A 53 1.58 -10.99 -11.39
C ASP A 53 2.64 -10.45 -12.38
N TYR A 54 2.24 -9.96 -13.56
CA TYR A 54 3.11 -9.31 -14.55
C TYR A 54 3.10 -7.78 -14.42
N GLY A 55 2.37 -7.23 -13.45
CA GLY A 55 2.21 -5.79 -13.24
C GLY A 55 1.23 -5.12 -14.19
N LYS A 56 0.46 -5.89 -14.96
CA LYS A 56 -0.59 -5.35 -15.82
C LYS A 56 -1.87 -5.16 -15.02
N THR A 57 -2.45 -3.98 -15.12
CA THR A 57 -3.73 -3.65 -14.52
C THR A 57 -4.89 -4.18 -15.36
N HIS A 58 -5.87 -4.80 -14.70
CA HIS A 58 -7.13 -5.25 -15.28
C HIS A 58 -8.27 -4.62 -14.48
N VAL A 59 -9.20 -3.99 -15.18
CA VAL A 59 -10.41 -3.39 -14.60
C VAL A 59 -11.60 -4.18 -15.10
N GLY A 60 -12.49 -4.56 -14.18
CA GLY A 60 -13.70 -5.33 -14.49
C GLY A 60 -14.85 -4.95 -13.56
N LEU A 61 -16.08 -5.22 -14.00
CA LEU A 61 -17.24 -5.12 -13.12
C LEU A 61 -17.08 -6.10 -11.95
N CYS A 62 -17.32 -5.63 -10.72
CA CYS A 62 -17.32 -6.49 -9.54
C CYS A 62 -18.65 -7.25 -9.49
N SER A 63 -18.67 -8.49 -9.97
CA SER A 63 -19.89 -9.33 -10.04
C SER A 63 -19.71 -10.66 -9.31
N ALA A 64 -18.68 -10.79 -8.49
CA ALA A 64 -18.44 -11.94 -7.64
C ALA A 64 -19.22 -11.77 -6.34
N ARG A 65 -19.55 -12.87 -5.67
CA ARG A 65 -20.29 -12.84 -4.40
C ARG A 65 -19.59 -12.01 -3.32
N GLU A 66 -18.27 -12.00 -3.32
CA GLU A 66 -17.48 -11.19 -2.39
C GLU A 66 -17.68 -9.67 -2.60
N CYS A 67 -18.12 -9.26 -3.79
CA CYS A 67 -18.38 -7.87 -4.11
C CYS A 67 -19.68 -7.35 -3.48
N ASP A 68 -20.64 -8.23 -3.14
CA ASP A 68 -21.98 -7.81 -2.71
C ASP A 68 -21.89 -6.80 -1.54
N SER A 69 -21.11 -7.14 -0.51
CA SER A 69 -20.92 -6.24 0.64
C SER A 69 -20.10 -4.99 0.30
N TRP A 70 -19.20 -5.05 -0.68
CA TRP A 70 -18.38 -3.89 -1.09
C TRP A 70 -19.21 -2.89 -1.89
N VAL A 71 -20.15 -3.40 -2.70
CA VAL A 71 -21.10 -2.61 -3.48
C VAL A 71 -22.05 -1.89 -2.54
N ASP A 72 -22.62 -2.58 -1.55
CA ASP A 72 -23.55 -1.99 -0.57
C ASP A 72 -22.89 -0.85 0.22
N GLU A 73 -21.62 -1.03 0.60
CA GLU A 73 -20.86 -0.03 1.36
C GLU A 73 -20.15 1.00 0.46
N ALA A 74 -20.13 0.79 -0.86
CA ALA A 74 -19.33 1.52 -1.84
C ALA A 74 -17.84 1.64 -1.46
N VAL A 75 -17.30 0.69 -0.68
CA VAL A 75 -15.95 0.73 -0.11
C VAL A 75 -15.28 -0.63 -0.19
N LEU A 76 -14.00 -0.65 -0.54
CA LEU A 76 -13.16 -1.85 -0.43
C LEU A 76 -12.72 -2.07 1.02
N PRO A 77 -13.00 -3.23 1.62
CA PRO A 77 -12.48 -3.54 2.94
C PRO A 77 -10.95 -3.51 2.95
N VAL A 78 -10.38 -2.90 3.99
CA VAL A 78 -8.92 -2.83 4.18
C VAL A 78 -8.29 -4.23 4.18
N SER A 79 -9.01 -5.24 4.68
CA SER A 79 -8.59 -6.64 4.69
C SER A 79 -8.47 -7.26 3.30
N ALA A 80 -9.16 -6.73 2.28
CA ALA A 80 -9.14 -7.22 0.91
C ALA A 80 -8.08 -6.51 0.06
N LYS A 81 -7.77 -5.24 0.33
CA LYS A 81 -6.76 -4.48 -0.43
C LYS A 81 -5.38 -5.15 -0.34
N GLY A 82 -4.74 -5.34 -1.48
CA GLY A 82 -3.44 -5.99 -1.62
C GLY A 82 -3.48 -7.53 -1.52
N LYS A 83 -4.63 -8.15 -1.23
CA LYS A 83 -4.74 -9.61 -1.15
C LYS A 83 -4.53 -10.26 -2.51
N ARG A 84 -3.82 -11.38 -2.49
CA ARG A 84 -3.57 -12.17 -3.69
C ARG A 84 -4.79 -13.00 -4.03
N VAL A 85 -5.22 -12.96 -5.29
CA VAL A 85 -6.47 -13.55 -5.76
C VAL A 85 -6.28 -14.22 -7.11
N LYS A 86 -7.06 -15.26 -7.35
CA LYS A 86 -7.34 -15.82 -8.68
C LYS A 86 -8.76 -15.42 -9.06
N ILE A 87 -8.88 -14.63 -10.12
CA ILE A 87 -10.13 -14.08 -10.62
C ILE A 87 -10.61 -14.89 -11.81
N THR A 88 -11.91 -15.16 -11.86
CA THR A 88 -12.58 -15.66 -13.07
C THR A 88 -13.22 -14.50 -13.83
N VAL A 89 -12.87 -14.36 -15.10
CA VAL A 89 -13.34 -13.28 -15.97
C VAL A 89 -14.49 -13.78 -16.82
N GLY A 90 -15.65 -13.17 -16.65
CA GLY A 90 -16.83 -13.29 -17.49
C GLY A 90 -17.15 -11.98 -18.20
N ARG A 91 -18.41 -11.83 -18.62
CA ARG A 91 -18.93 -10.60 -19.23
C ARG A 91 -20.10 -10.09 -18.40
N GLY A 92 -20.10 -8.80 -18.08
CA GLY A 92 -21.17 -8.12 -17.35
C GLY A 92 -21.75 -6.97 -18.16
N THR A 93 -22.96 -6.54 -17.79
CA THR A 93 -23.65 -5.39 -18.38
C THR A 93 -23.36 -4.15 -17.54
N GLN A 94 -23.03 -3.04 -18.20
CA GLN A 94 -22.88 -1.74 -17.55
C GLN A 94 -24.21 -0.99 -17.59
N PHE A 95 -24.52 -0.25 -16.53
CA PHE A 95 -25.69 0.61 -16.40
C PHE A 95 -25.27 2.07 -16.25
N ASP A 96 -26.08 3.01 -16.72
CA ASP A 96 -25.92 4.44 -16.39
C ASP A 96 -26.66 4.80 -15.09
N GLY A 97 -26.53 6.05 -14.62
CA GLY A 97 -27.20 6.55 -13.42
C GLY A 97 -28.74 6.51 -13.46
N SER A 98 -29.36 6.22 -14.62
CA SER A 98 -30.80 5.98 -14.74
C SER A 98 -31.18 4.49 -14.64
N GLY A 99 -30.19 3.61 -14.49
CA GLY A 99 -30.37 2.16 -14.51
C GLY A 99 -30.53 1.57 -15.92
N ARG A 100 -30.25 2.34 -16.98
CA ARG A 100 -30.34 1.85 -18.35
C ARG A 100 -29.05 1.15 -18.75
N ALA A 101 -29.16 -0.02 -19.39
CA ALA A 101 -28.01 -0.74 -19.90
C ALA A 101 -27.31 0.05 -21.02
N VAL A 102 -26.00 0.26 -20.90
CA VAL A 102 -25.18 1.05 -21.85
C VAL A 102 -24.12 0.22 -22.58
N GLY A 103 -23.79 -0.97 -22.10
CA GLY A 103 -22.77 -1.79 -22.74
C GLY A 103 -22.47 -3.10 -22.03
N LYS A 104 -21.51 -3.85 -22.57
CA LYS A 104 -20.94 -5.03 -21.92
C LYS A 104 -19.43 -4.90 -21.80
N MET A 105 -18.88 -5.32 -20.67
CA MET A 105 -17.44 -5.36 -20.44
C MET A 105 -17.02 -6.61 -19.67
N ASP A 106 -15.72 -6.74 -19.39
CA ASP A 106 -15.21 -7.81 -18.55
C ASP A 106 -15.79 -7.68 -17.13
N ALA A 107 -16.22 -8.80 -16.56
CA ALA A 107 -16.74 -8.88 -15.21
C ALA A 107 -15.97 -9.92 -14.42
N PHE A 108 -15.60 -9.58 -13.19
CA PHE A 108 -14.97 -10.51 -12.27
C PHE A 108 -16.07 -11.26 -11.54
N THR A 109 -16.34 -12.48 -12.01
CA THR A 109 -17.50 -13.29 -11.61
C THR A 109 -17.20 -14.23 -10.44
N LYS A 110 -15.91 -14.40 -10.11
CA LYS A 110 -15.46 -15.17 -8.96
C LYS A 110 -14.12 -14.64 -8.46
N ILE A 111 -14.02 -14.40 -7.16
CA ILE A 111 -12.77 -14.04 -6.49
C ILE A 111 -12.35 -15.22 -5.61
N GLN A 112 -11.25 -15.88 -5.97
CA GLN A 112 -10.66 -16.89 -5.09
C GLN A 112 -9.45 -16.28 -4.38
N TYR A 113 -9.57 -16.03 -3.08
CA TYR A 113 -8.43 -15.67 -2.26
C TYR A 113 -7.40 -16.79 -2.31
N LEU A 114 -6.21 -16.43 -2.76
CA LEU A 114 -5.07 -17.31 -2.65
C LEU A 114 -4.47 -17.12 -1.26
N PRO A 115 -3.90 -18.16 -0.65
CA PRO A 115 -3.12 -17.97 0.57
C PRO A 115 -2.14 -16.83 0.31
N ASP A 116 -2.05 -15.89 1.25
CA ASP A 116 -0.98 -14.91 1.24
C ASP A 116 0.30 -15.73 1.17
N THR A 117 0.90 -15.80 -0.01
CA THR A 117 2.28 -16.25 -0.18
C THR A 117 3.19 -15.16 0.39
N LEU A 118 2.92 -14.70 1.61
CA LEU A 118 3.93 -14.67 2.64
C LEU A 118 4.46 -16.09 2.74
N THR A 119 5.37 -16.42 1.82
CA THR A 119 6.50 -17.24 2.16
C THR A 119 6.08 -18.51 2.90
N THR A 120 5.64 -19.54 2.17
CA THR A 120 6.41 -20.76 2.37
C THR A 120 7.82 -20.31 2.05
N ILE A 121 8.56 -19.93 3.09
CA ILE A 121 10.00 -19.85 3.03
C ILE A 121 10.29 -21.26 2.53
N SER A 122 10.48 -21.41 1.21
CA SER A 122 11.32 -22.50 0.73
C SER A 122 12.47 -22.39 1.70
N SER A 123 12.68 -23.44 2.49
CA SER A 123 13.74 -23.50 3.50
C SER A 123 15.10 -23.05 2.94
N ASP A 124 15.18 -22.97 1.62
CA ASP A 124 16.32 -22.68 0.79
C ASP A 124 16.42 -21.18 0.43
N CYS A 125 15.38 -20.36 0.61
CA CYS A 125 15.48 -18.91 0.42
C CYS A 125 16.13 -18.23 1.64
N ARG A 126 17.46 -18.35 1.70
CA ARG A 126 18.29 -17.75 2.75
C ARG A 126 18.16 -16.24 2.88
N TYR A 127 17.65 -15.52 1.88
CA TYR A 127 17.40 -14.07 1.96
C TYR A 127 15.97 -13.69 2.35
N CYS A 128 15.00 -14.60 2.17
CA CYS A 128 13.61 -14.27 2.32
C CYS A 128 13.25 -13.94 3.77
N GLY A 129 12.40 -12.94 3.93
CA GLY A 129 11.93 -12.47 5.24
C GLY A 129 11.92 -10.96 5.35
N THR A 130 11.62 -10.50 6.56
CA THR A 130 11.69 -9.10 6.93
C THR A 130 13.01 -8.82 7.64
N TRP A 131 13.65 -7.73 7.27
CA TRP A 131 14.92 -7.29 7.83
C TRP A 131 14.77 -5.86 8.35
N LYS A 132 15.34 -5.57 9.51
CA LYS A 132 15.38 -4.25 10.13
C LYS A 132 16.79 -3.68 10.02
N TYR A 133 16.94 -2.43 9.60
CA TYR A 133 18.23 -1.74 9.59
C TYR A 133 18.06 -0.33 10.17
N THR A 134 19.17 0.26 10.63
CA THR A 134 19.23 1.67 11.03
C THR A 134 19.97 2.43 9.94
N ALA A 135 19.40 3.52 9.45
CA ALA A 135 20.06 4.36 8.47
C ALA A 135 21.14 5.22 9.15
N GLU A 136 22.37 5.16 8.65
CA GLU A 136 23.52 5.93 9.17
C GLU A 136 23.87 7.14 8.29
N GLY A 137 23.08 7.41 7.23
CA GLY A 137 23.31 8.49 6.27
C GLY A 137 22.59 9.81 6.60
N ASN A 138 23.08 10.91 6.03
CA ASN A 138 22.68 12.29 6.36
C ASN A 138 21.17 12.58 6.29
N MET A 139 20.43 11.87 5.44
CA MET A 139 19.01 12.18 5.18
C MET A 139 18.05 11.43 6.12
N PHE A 140 18.47 10.28 6.62
CA PHE A 140 17.64 9.41 7.47
C PHE A 140 18.40 8.96 8.72
N GLN A 141 19.37 9.74 9.17
CA GLN A 141 20.28 9.33 10.24
C GLN A 141 19.48 8.96 11.50
N GLY A 142 19.68 7.74 11.98
CA GLY A 142 19.00 7.19 13.15
C GLY A 142 17.59 6.66 12.90
N GLN A 143 17.03 6.82 11.69
CA GLN A 143 15.74 6.22 11.37
C GLN A 143 15.86 4.71 11.18
N THR A 144 14.85 4.00 11.68
CA THR A 144 14.70 2.56 11.44
C THR A 144 14.02 2.35 10.09
N GLY A 145 14.70 1.63 9.19
CA GLY A 145 14.13 1.13 7.95
C GLY A 145 13.89 -0.37 7.99
N TYR A 146 13.00 -0.83 7.12
CA TYR A 146 12.68 -2.24 6.95
C TYR A 146 12.85 -2.65 5.48
N LEU A 147 13.28 -3.89 5.28
CA LEU A 147 13.33 -4.55 3.98
C LEU A 147 12.45 -5.80 4.05
N ARG A 148 11.72 -6.10 2.98
CA ARG A 148 11.06 -7.38 2.79
C ARG A 148 11.56 -7.99 1.49
N VAL A 149 12.20 -9.16 1.62
CA VAL A 149 12.67 -9.94 0.48
C VAL A 149 11.75 -11.14 0.32
N SER A 150 11.17 -11.29 -0.87
CA SER A 150 10.36 -12.46 -1.26
C SER A 150 10.89 -13.06 -2.55
N GLN A 151 10.86 -14.38 -2.67
CA GLN A 151 11.22 -15.06 -3.90
C GLN A 151 10.02 -15.08 -4.87
N GLU A 152 10.22 -14.59 -6.09
CA GLU A 152 9.22 -14.53 -7.16
C GLU A 152 9.71 -15.33 -8.38
N GLY A 153 9.86 -16.64 -8.19
CA GLY A 153 10.33 -17.58 -9.21
C GLY A 153 11.74 -18.11 -8.96
N LYS A 154 12.32 -18.76 -9.98
CA LYS A 154 13.67 -19.34 -9.89
C LYS A 154 14.71 -18.21 -9.94
N ALA A 155 15.47 -18.03 -8.87
CA ALA A 155 16.54 -17.03 -8.75
C ALA A 155 16.12 -15.56 -8.94
N ARG A 156 14.84 -15.24 -8.80
CA ARG A 156 14.30 -13.87 -8.85
C ARG A 156 13.68 -13.53 -7.50
N PHE A 157 14.07 -12.39 -6.95
CA PHE A 157 13.63 -11.94 -5.63
C PHE A 157 13.05 -10.53 -5.73
N LYS A 158 11.85 -10.31 -5.21
CA LYS A 158 11.28 -8.97 -5.06
C LYS A 158 11.74 -8.38 -3.74
N LEU A 159 12.17 -7.11 -3.78
CA LEU A 159 12.52 -6.31 -2.62
C LEU A 159 11.48 -5.21 -2.45
N LEU A 160 10.96 -5.09 -1.24
CA LEU A 160 10.19 -3.93 -0.78
C LEU A 160 10.97 -3.25 0.34
N THR A 161 10.92 -1.93 0.40
CA THR A 161 11.36 -1.17 1.58
C THR A 161 10.13 -0.75 2.37
N GLY A 162 10.29 -0.49 3.66
CA GLY A 162 9.22 0.06 4.47
C GLY A 162 9.75 0.87 5.64
N PHE A 163 8.87 1.72 6.15
CA PHE A 163 9.15 2.59 7.28
C PHE A 163 8.02 2.42 8.31
N PRO A 164 8.31 2.58 9.61
CA PRO A 164 7.26 2.58 10.60
C PRO A 164 6.40 3.85 10.43
N ASP A 165 5.08 3.69 10.38
CA ASP A 165 4.13 4.79 10.49
C ASP A 165 4.09 5.35 11.92
N LEU A 166 3.24 6.35 12.18
CA LEU A 166 3.07 6.94 13.51
C LEU A 166 2.55 5.94 14.56
N ALA A 167 1.94 4.83 14.14
CA ALA A 167 1.47 3.75 15.01
C ALA A 167 2.50 2.62 15.15
N GLY A 168 3.69 2.76 14.55
CA GLY A 168 4.74 1.73 14.53
C GLY A 168 4.47 0.56 13.59
N GLN A 169 3.41 0.61 12.76
CA GLN A 169 3.17 -0.39 11.73
C GLN A 169 4.10 -0.14 10.54
N ILE A 170 4.60 -1.21 9.92
CA ILE A 170 5.48 -1.05 8.75
C ILE A 170 4.61 -0.75 7.53
N GLU A 171 4.70 0.49 7.05
CA GLU A 171 4.17 0.88 5.75
C GLU A 171 5.17 0.45 4.67
N TRP A 172 4.76 -0.49 3.83
CA TRP A 172 5.59 -0.98 2.73
C TRP A 172 5.44 -0.05 1.53
N THR A 173 6.55 0.48 1.05
CA THR A 173 6.59 1.35 -0.11
C THR A 173 6.83 0.52 -1.36
N ASP A 174 5.92 0.63 -2.34
CA ASP A 174 6.16 0.21 -3.72
C ASP A 174 6.51 1.47 -4.51
N PHE A 175 7.78 1.63 -4.86
CA PHE A 175 8.22 2.81 -5.57
C PHE A 175 7.85 2.69 -7.05
N GLU A 176 7.60 3.84 -7.67
CA GLU A 176 7.55 3.91 -9.12
C GLU A 176 8.94 3.56 -9.69
N ILE A 177 9.01 2.41 -10.36
CA ILE A 177 10.21 1.94 -11.05
C ILE A 177 9.96 2.00 -12.55
N LYS A 178 10.86 2.65 -13.31
CA LYS A 178 10.72 2.69 -14.76
C LYS A 178 10.83 1.30 -15.36
N ASN A 179 9.86 0.94 -16.20
CA ASN A 179 9.80 -0.33 -16.92
C ASN A 179 9.79 -1.58 -16.02
N SER A 180 9.37 -1.46 -14.76
CA SER A 180 9.25 -2.58 -13.83
C SER A 180 8.14 -2.32 -12.81
N ASN A 181 7.47 -3.37 -12.36
CA ASN A 181 6.44 -3.34 -11.31
C ASN A 181 7.01 -3.56 -9.89
N GLY A 182 8.26 -3.14 -9.69
CA GLY A 182 8.97 -3.26 -8.41
C GLY A 182 10.47 -3.47 -8.57
N ILE A 183 11.14 -3.64 -7.43
CA ILE A 183 12.58 -3.85 -7.37
C ILE A 183 12.87 -5.34 -7.36
N TYR A 184 13.54 -5.81 -8.41
CA TYR A 184 13.93 -7.21 -8.55
C TYR A 184 15.43 -7.41 -8.39
N LEU A 185 15.78 -8.38 -7.57
CA LEU A 185 17.14 -8.82 -7.33
C LEU A 185 17.33 -10.24 -7.89
N THR A 186 18.56 -10.53 -8.28
CA THR A 186 19.01 -11.85 -8.75
C THR A 186 20.23 -12.27 -7.95
N GLU A 187 20.41 -13.57 -7.75
CA GLU A 187 21.57 -14.06 -7.03
C GLU A 187 22.80 -14.14 -7.95
N VAL A 188 23.87 -13.43 -7.58
CA VAL A 188 25.14 -13.40 -8.32
C VAL A 188 26.28 -13.49 -7.29
N GLY A 189 27.09 -14.55 -7.37
CA GLY A 189 28.23 -14.73 -6.46
C GLY A 189 27.84 -14.81 -4.97
N GLY A 190 26.70 -15.44 -4.66
CA GLY A 190 26.20 -15.57 -3.30
C GLY A 190 25.72 -14.24 -2.68
N LYS A 191 25.31 -13.28 -3.52
CA LYS A 191 24.70 -11.99 -3.13
C LYS A 191 23.47 -11.74 -3.98
N LEU A 192 22.43 -11.12 -3.41
CA LEU A 192 21.35 -10.59 -4.23
C LEU A 192 21.75 -9.24 -4.79
N THR A 193 21.63 -9.07 -6.11
CA THR A 193 21.92 -7.80 -6.79
C THR A 193 20.78 -7.44 -7.72
N GLY A 194 20.39 -6.17 -7.73
CA GLY A 194 19.40 -5.63 -8.65
C GLY A 194 19.80 -4.24 -9.13
N ARG A 195 19.33 -3.87 -10.32
CA ARG A 195 19.50 -2.53 -10.89
C ARG A 195 18.15 -2.03 -11.39
N PHE A 196 17.90 -0.74 -11.21
CA PHE A 196 16.66 -0.12 -11.66
C PHE A 196 16.83 1.39 -11.81
N VAL A 197 15.86 2.03 -12.46
CA VAL A 197 15.76 3.48 -12.57
C VAL A 197 14.48 3.93 -11.89
N SER A 198 14.58 4.93 -11.02
CA SER A 198 13.42 5.49 -10.31
C SER A 198 13.60 7.00 -10.10
N PRO A 199 12.52 7.79 -10.19
CA PRO A 199 12.54 9.20 -9.81
C PRO A 199 12.34 9.44 -8.30
N ASN A 200 11.97 8.39 -7.54
CA ASN A 200 11.41 8.53 -6.19
C ASN A 200 11.91 7.49 -5.16
N PHE A 201 12.90 6.65 -5.50
CA PHE A 201 13.41 5.63 -4.56
C PHE A 201 14.12 6.27 -3.34
N LEU A 202 14.91 7.30 -3.60
CA LEU A 202 15.35 8.29 -2.61
C LEU A 202 14.78 9.64 -3.07
N PRO A 203 14.52 10.61 -2.19
CA PRO A 203 13.96 11.90 -2.59
C PRO A 203 14.97 12.69 -3.45
N THR A 204 14.96 12.42 -4.75
CA THR A 204 15.89 12.97 -5.76
C THR A 204 15.27 14.13 -6.54
N ARG A 205 14.26 14.81 -5.95
CA ARG A 205 13.55 15.94 -6.57
C ARG A 205 12.99 15.58 -7.97
N TRP A 206 12.37 14.41 -8.09
CA TRP A 206 11.72 13.93 -9.33
C TRP A 206 12.67 13.69 -10.51
N GLN A 207 13.98 13.61 -10.25
CA GLN A 207 14.96 13.25 -11.27
C GLN A 207 15.21 11.75 -11.28
N ASP A 208 15.33 11.18 -12.48
CA ASP A 208 15.71 9.78 -12.65
C ASP A 208 17.12 9.51 -12.14
N TYR A 209 17.21 8.58 -11.20
CA TYR A 209 18.48 8.03 -10.75
C TYR A 209 18.58 6.56 -11.12
N SER A 210 19.78 6.15 -11.49
CA SER A 210 20.13 4.74 -11.64
C SER A 210 20.55 4.21 -10.28
N TYR A 211 19.89 3.15 -9.83
CA TYR A 211 20.16 2.50 -8.57
C TYR A 211 20.71 1.11 -8.77
N ARG A 212 21.58 0.69 -7.86
CA ARG A 212 22.02 -0.70 -7.70
C ARG A 212 21.92 -1.09 -6.25
N ILE A 213 21.14 -2.12 -5.97
CA ILE A 213 21.03 -2.71 -4.64
C ILE A 213 21.87 -3.97 -4.57
N THR A 214 22.52 -4.18 -3.43
CA THR A 214 23.21 -5.43 -3.11
C THR A 214 22.88 -5.86 -1.69
N CYS A 215 22.54 -7.14 -1.53
CA CYS A 215 22.30 -7.79 -0.25
C CYS A 215 23.22 -8.99 -0.09
N ALA A 216 24.08 -8.99 0.92
CA ALA A 216 25.00 -10.07 1.23
C ALA A 216 24.72 -10.62 2.64
N LEU A 217 24.44 -11.91 2.76
CA LEU A 217 24.26 -12.52 4.08
C LEU A 217 25.62 -12.68 4.77
N ARG A 218 25.60 -12.40 6.07
CA ARG A 218 26.71 -12.62 6.97
C ARG A 218 26.54 -13.95 7.71
N SER A 219 27.64 -14.46 8.27
CA SER A 219 27.62 -15.67 9.10
C SER A 219 26.89 -15.48 10.43
N ASP A 220 26.78 -14.25 10.92
CA ASP A 220 26.07 -13.88 12.17
C ASP A 220 24.54 -13.74 12.00
N GLY A 221 23.99 -14.19 10.86
CA GLY A 221 22.55 -14.10 10.57
C GLY A 221 22.07 -12.69 10.21
N LYS A 222 22.99 -11.71 10.08
CA LYS A 222 22.69 -10.37 9.56
C LYS A 222 22.90 -10.32 8.05
N MET A 223 22.55 -9.18 7.46
CA MET A 223 22.67 -8.93 6.03
C MET A 223 23.29 -7.56 5.79
N ASP A 224 24.41 -7.50 5.08
CA ASP A 224 24.92 -6.24 4.54
C ASP A 224 24.03 -5.81 3.38
N TYR A 225 23.37 -4.68 3.53
CA TYR A 225 22.51 -4.05 2.54
C TYR A 225 23.18 -2.78 2.04
N SER A 226 23.34 -2.62 0.72
CA SER A 226 23.90 -1.41 0.14
C SER A 226 23.07 -0.88 -1.01
N VAL A 227 22.95 0.44 -1.07
CA VAL A 227 22.29 1.17 -2.16
C VAL A 227 23.34 2.06 -2.80
N TRP A 228 23.71 1.74 -4.03
CA TRP A 228 24.46 2.66 -4.89
C TRP A 228 23.47 3.47 -5.73
N SER A 229 23.71 4.76 -5.87
CA SER A 229 22.91 5.64 -6.73
C SER A 229 23.81 6.50 -7.61
N SER A 230 23.35 6.79 -8.83
CA SER A 230 23.98 7.75 -9.74
C SER A 230 22.89 8.57 -10.42
N PRO A 231 23.10 9.88 -10.60
CA PRO A 231 22.24 10.67 -11.47
C PRO A 231 22.20 10.05 -12.87
N GLY A 232 21.06 10.15 -13.56
CA GLY A 232 20.94 9.73 -14.96
C GLY A 232 21.88 10.52 -15.88
N ALA A 233 22.06 10.05 -17.12
CA ALA A 233 23.02 10.62 -18.09
C ALA A 233 22.89 12.14 -18.36
N LYS A 234 21.75 12.75 -18.00
CA LYS A 234 21.48 14.19 -18.16
C LYS A 234 21.67 15.02 -16.88
N ALA A 235 21.85 14.38 -15.73
CA ALA A 235 21.99 15.05 -14.44
C ALA A 235 23.44 15.07 -13.99
N VAL A 236 23.89 16.19 -13.44
CA VAL A 236 25.26 16.36 -12.92
C VAL A 236 25.22 16.17 -11.40
N GLY A 237 25.95 15.17 -10.90
CA GLY A 237 26.10 14.92 -9.48
C GLY A 237 26.97 13.70 -9.20
N PRO A 238 27.58 13.59 -8.01
CA PRO A 238 28.40 12.43 -7.67
C PRO A 238 27.51 11.19 -7.48
N SER A 239 28.04 10.03 -7.85
CA SER A 239 27.44 8.77 -7.42
C SER A 239 27.68 8.57 -5.92
N THR A 240 26.69 8.05 -5.21
CA THR A 240 26.80 7.76 -3.78
C THR A 240 26.61 6.28 -3.51
N THR A 241 27.16 5.78 -2.39
CA THR A 241 26.86 4.44 -1.89
C THR A 241 26.55 4.53 -0.41
N GLU A 242 25.36 4.09 -0.05
CA GLU A 242 24.95 3.91 1.35
C GLU A 242 25.04 2.44 1.71
N ARG A 243 25.47 2.15 2.93
CA ARG A 243 25.64 0.79 3.45
C ARG A 243 24.96 0.69 4.80
N PHE A 244 24.32 -0.45 5.04
CA PHE A 244 23.53 -0.73 6.22
C PHE A 244 23.75 -2.17 6.63
N VAL A 245 23.60 -2.44 7.93
CA VAL A 245 23.53 -3.81 8.45
C VAL A 245 22.10 -4.08 8.86
N ALA A 246 21.46 -5.04 8.19
CA ALA A 246 20.09 -5.42 8.45
C ALA A 246 20.03 -6.71 9.27
N THR A 247 19.20 -6.73 10.32
CA THR A 247 18.96 -7.88 11.18
C THR A 247 17.60 -8.49 10.85
N ARG A 248 17.53 -9.82 10.69
CA ARG A 248 16.28 -10.49 10.37
C ARG A 248 15.30 -10.38 11.54
N ILE A 249 14.08 -9.96 11.25
CA ILE A 249 12.96 -10.06 12.20
C ILE A 249 12.33 -11.43 11.98
N GLN A 250 12.56 -12.35 12.90
CA GLN A 250 11.81 -13.60 12.90
C GLN A 250 10.37 -13.24 13.30
N LYS A 251 9.40 -13.56 12.43
CA LYS A 251 8.01 -13.67 12.89
C LYS A 251 7.97 -14.91 13.79
N THR A 252 8.21 -14.74 15.09
CA THR A 252 7.67 -15.67 16.06
C THR A 252 6.16 -15.73 15.79
N LYS A 253 5.64 -16.94 15.57
CA LYS A 253 4.26 -17.24 15.14
C LYS A 253 3.18 -16.71 16.11
N SER A 254 3.52 -15.89 17.11
CA SER A 254 2.68 -15.57 18.26
C SER A 254 2.89 -14.18 18.88
N GLU A 255 3.67 -13.27 18.28
CA GLU A 255 3.86 -11.93 18.87
C GLU A 255 3.90 -10.84 17.79
N LEU A 256 2.80 -10.67 17.05
CA LEU A 256 2.37 -9.30 16.79
C LEU A 256 1.91 -8.75 18.16
N PRO A 257 2.28 -7.52 18.56
CA PRO A 257 1.77 -6.95 19.79
C PRO A 257 0.25 -7.11 19.78
N LYS A 258 -0.30 -7.80 20.79
CA LYS A 258 -1.74 -7.82 21.03
C LYS A 258 -2.15 -6.35 21.05
N ALA A 259 -2.89 -5.91 20.04
CA ALA A 259 -3.61 -4.66 20.14
C ALA A 259 -4.43 -4.77 21.42
N ALA A 260 -4.13 -3.91 22.40
CA ALA A 260 -4.94 -3.81 23.61
C ALA A 260 -6.40 -3.64 23.18
N GLY A 261 -7.31 -4.37 23.81
CA GLY A 261 -8.74 -4.35 23.46
C GLY A 261 -9.25 -2.91 23.41
N THR A 262 -9.88 -2.54 22.29
CA THR A 262 -10.32 -1.17 22.03
C THR A 262 -11.76 -0.98 22.51
N ASN A 263 -11.98 -0.02 23.42
CA ASN A 263 -13.29 0.58 23.65
C ASN A 263 -13.28 1.98 23.01
N SER A 264 -14.29 2.28 22.18
CA SER A 264 -14.44 3.53 21.42
C SER A 264 -15.31 4.54 22.17
N MET A 265 -14.98 5.84 22.11
CA MET A 265 -15.89 6.94 22.43
C MET A 265 -16.11 7.83 21.20
N THR A 266 -17.35 8.27 20.99
CA THR A 266 -17.80 9.05 19.83
C THR A 266 -18.21 10.45 20.31
N GLY A 267 -17.72 11.50 19.64
CA GLY A 267 -18.10 12.90 19.89
C GLY A 267 -18.46 13.62 18.58
N THR A 268 -19.13 14.77 18.68
CA THR A 268 -19.60 15.53 17.51
C THR A 268 -18.77 16.82 17.34
N VAL A 269 -18.33 17.10 16.12
CA VAL A 269 -17.71 18.38 15.77
C VAL A 269 -18.81 19.45 15.74
N ILE A 270 -18.61 20.54 16.48
CA ILE A 270 -19.65 21.58 16.64
C ILE A 270 -19.24 22.93 16.07
N ASP A 271 -17.95 23.18 15.83
CA ASP A 271 -17.46 24.43 15.22
C ASP A 271 -16.03 24.25 14.67
N ASN A 272 -15.65 25.09 13.70
CA ASN A 272 -14.33 25.10 13.07
C ASN A 272 -13.88 26.51 12.62
N PRO A 273 -13.56 27.43 13.56
CA PRO A 273 -13.09 28.76 13.19
C PRO A 273 -11.72 28.72 12.50
N THR A 274 -11.60 29.49 11.42
CA THR A 274 -10.36 29.72 10.67
C THR A 274 -9.99 31.19 10.69
N GLY A 275 -8.71 31.52 10.73
CA GLY A 275 -8.26 32.91 10.67
C GLY A 275 -6.90 33.11 10.02
N ILE A 276 -6.61 34.38 9.70
CA ILE A 276 -5.36 34.83 9.10
C ILE A 276 -4.67 35.78 10.09
N CYS A 277 -3.38 35.55 10.35
CA CYS A 277 -2.56 36.50 11.10
C CYS A 277 -1.38 36.95 10.24
N GLY A 278 -1.17 38.26 10.12
CA GLY A 278 -0.07 38.85 9.35
C GLY A 278 0.91 39.58 10.26
N VAL A 279 2.19 39.26 10.14
CA VAL A 279 3.28 40.05 10.74
C VAL A 279 4.33 40.28 9.65
N GLY A 280 4.37 41.50 9.10
CA GLY A 280 5.20 41.83 7.93
C GLY A 280 4.67 41.21 6.64
N GLU A 281 5.56 40.71 5.77
CA GLU A 281 5.20 40.07 4.49
C GLU A 281 4.70 38.62 4.63
N LEU A 282 4.65 38.07 5.85
CA LEU A 282 4.25 36.69 6.08
C LEU A 282 2.75 36.61 6.46
N ILE A 283 2.00 35.81 5.70
CA ILE A 283 0.60 35.47 5.97
C ILE A 283 0.56 34.06 6.56
N VAL A 284 0.01 33.91 7.76
CA VAL A 284 -0.18 32.61 8.42
C VAL A 284 -1.66 32.26 8.49
N PHE A 285 -1.98 31.00 8.19
CA PHE A 285 -3.32 30.42 8.32
C PHE A 285 -3.39 29.55 9.57
N TRP A 286 -4.49 29.63 10.31
CA TRP A 286 -4.77 28.73 11.43
C TRP A 286 -6.20 28.17 11.36
N SER A 287 -6.39 26.99 11.96
CA SER A 287 -7.70 26.35 12.14
C SER A 287 -7.81 25.80 13.56
N ALA A 288 -9.00 25.85 14.15
CA ALA A 288 -9.28 25.20 15.42
C ALA A 288 -10.56 24.37 15.31
N ILE A 289 -10.53 23.12 15.77
CA ILE A 289 -11.69 22.23 15.82
C ILE A 289 -12.27 22.26 17.23
N ILE A 290 -13.59 22.47 17.35
CA ILE A 290 -14.30 22.33 18.62
C ILE A 290 -15.08 21.00 18.63
N ILE A 291 -14.76 20.14 19.59
CA ILE A 291 -15.39 18.82 19.76
C ILE A 291 -16.24 18.84 21.02
N LYS A 292 -17.50 18.38 20.94
CA LYS A 292 -18.36 18.19 22.12
C LYS A 292 -18.33 16.71 22.53
N VAL A 293 -18.03 16.44 23.81
CA VAL A 293 -18.14 15.10 24.41
C VAL A 293 -19.02 15.23 25.66
N GLY A 294 -20.20 14.61 25.63
CA GLY A 294 -21.24 14.87 26.63
C GLY A 294 -21.69 16.33 26.60
N ASP A 295 -21.60 17.03 27.73
CA ASP A 295 -21.91 18.47 27.86
C ASP A 295 -20.69 19.39 27.80
N GLU A 296 -19.49 18.82 27.71
CA GLU A 296 -18.24 19.59 27.68
C GLU A 296 -17.77 19.86 26.25
N ARG A 297 -17.06 20.97 26.06
CA ARG A 297 -16.48 21.41 24.78
C ARG A 297 -14.96 21.44 24.88
N TYR A 298 -14.29 20.90 23.87
CA TYR A 298 -12.83 20.81 23.78
C TYR A 298 -12.33 21.54 22.53
N TYR A 299 -11.19 22.23 22.65
CA TYR A 299 -10.57 23.00 21.58
C TYR A 299 -9.29 22.33 21.09
N VAL A 300 -9.17 22.16 19.78
CA VAL A 300 -7.97 21.60 19.15
C VAL A 300 -7.48 22.58 18.11
N ALA A 301 -6.46 23.37 18.45
CA ALA A 301 -5.86 24.33 17.53
C ALA A 301 -4.69 23.70 16.76
N THR A 302 -4.63 23.90 15.44
CA THR A 302 -3.45 23.60 14.63
C THR A 302 -2.78 24.92 14.25
N TYR A 303 -1.57 25.13 14.74
CA TYR A 303 -0.75 26.29 14.38
C TYR A 303 0.42 25.83 13.50
N ASP A 304 0.71 26.55 12.43
CA ASP A 304 1.94 26.38 11.65
C ASP A 304 2.84 27.61 11.84
N PRO A 305 3.73 27.65 12.85
CA PRO A 305 4.66 28.74 13.01
C PRO A 305 6.02 28.42 12.37
N CYS A 306 6.41 29.19 11.36
CA CYS A 306 7.81 29.32 10.99
C CYS A 306 8.58 30.07 12.10
N VAL A 307 9.51 29.40 12.79
CA VAL A 307 10.56 30.06 13.57
C VAL A 307 11.83 30.11 12.74
N LEU A 308 12.32 31.32 12.46
CA LEU A 308 13.66 31.54 11.93
C LEU A 308 14.65 31.89 13.05
N ASN A 309 15.82 31.24 12.96
CA ASN A 309 17.14 31.62 13.46
C ASN A 309 17.48 31.48 14.96
N SER A 310 17.91 30.27 15.33
CA SER A 310 19.31 30.04 15.77
C SER A 310 19.61 28.54 15.90
N GLY A 311 20.07 27.93 14.81
CA GLY A 311 20.97 26.78 14.81
C GLY A 311 20.65 25.58 15.71
N LYS A 312 19.58 24.84 15.39
CA LYS A 312 19.44 23.36 15.40
C LYS A 312 17.95 23.02 15.23
N PRO A 313 17.55 22.08 14.35
CA PRO A 313 16.20 21.54 14.40
C PRO A 313 16.10 20.66 15.65
N THR A 314 15.46 21.15 16.71
CA THR A 314 14.95 20.25 17.75
C THR A 314 13.74 19.51 17.20
N ALA A 315 13.67 18.21 17.48
CA ALA A 315 12.61 17.32 17.06
C ALA A 315 11.22 17.94 17.27
N PHE A 316 10.36 17.79 16.26
CA PHE A 316 8.95 18.17 16.32
C PHE A 316 8.28 17.41 17.47
N SER A 317 7.93 18.11 18.54
CA SER A 317 6.96 17.62 19.51
C SER A 317 5.59 18.16 19.10
N ALA A 318 4.60 17.27 18.97
CA ALA A 318 3.21 17.68 19.04
C ALA A 318 3.06 18.50 20.33
N LYS A 319 2.66 19.76 20.21
CA LYS A 319 2.46 20.61 21.39
C LYS A 319 1.02 20.46 21.83
N THR A 320 0.81 19.77 22.94
CA THR A 320 -0.48 19.72 23.64
C THR A 320 -0.89 21.16 23.96
N VAL A 321 -2.00 21.63 23.40
CA VAL A 321 -2.49 23.01 23.56
C VAL A 321 -3.33 23.17 24.85
N GLY A 322 -3.57 22.06 25.58
CA GLY A 322 -4.14 22.03 26.91
C GLY A 322 -4.33 20.60 27.43
N SER A 323 -4.31 20.42 28.76
CA SER A 323 -4.70 19.19 29.45
C SER A 323 -5.97 19.44 30.25
N VAL A 324 -6.95 18.54 30.18
CA VAL A 324 -8.17 18.63 31.01
C VAL A 324 -8.00 17.71 32.22
N GLU A 325 -7.84 18.30 33.41
CA GLU A 325 -7.83 17.55 34.66
C GLU A 325 -9.26 17.28 35.15
N ARG A 326 -9.95 16.36 34.46
CA ARG A 326 -10.73 15.33 35.15
C ARG A 326 -10.85 14.14 34.21
N VAL A 327 -10.40 13.00 34.72
CA VAL A 327 -10.22 11.71 34.03
C VAL A 327 -8.95 11.69 33.18
N GLY A 328 -7.83 11.32 33.82
CA GLY A 328 -6.48 11.53 33.30
C GLY A 328 -6.10 10.73 32.05
N SER A 329 -6.53 11.15 30.88
CA SER A 329 -6.04 10.58 29.63
C SER A 329 -5.92 11.63 28.51
N THR A 330 -4.93 11.44 27.63
CA THR A 330 -4.50 12.44 26.63
C THR A 330 -5.19 12.21 25.29
N VAL A 331 -5.99 13.16 24.79
CA VAL A 331 -6.63 13.12 23.46
C VAL A 331 -5.66 13.49 22.33
N GLN A 332 -5.46 12.60 21.35
CA GLN A 332 -4.80 12.91 20.07
C GLN A 332 -5.80 13.01 18.91
N VAL A 333 -5.70 14.06 18.09
CA VAL A 333 -6.55 14.28 16.90
C VAL A 333 -5.70 14.30 15.64
N PHE A 334 -6.15 13.59 14.61
CA PHE A 334 -5.54 13.57 13.27
C PHE A 334 -6.45 14.26 12.25
N TYR A 335 -5.87 15.00 11.30
CA TYR A 335 -6.57 15.64 10.20
C TYR A 335 -5.87 15.34 8.86
N SER A 336 -6.64 15.29 7.77
CA SER A 336 -6.13 15.12 6.40
C SER A 336 -6.53 16.29 5.52
N ARG A 337 -5.58 16.80 4.73
CA ARG A 337 -5.77 17.87 3.75
C ARG A 337 -6.43 17.31 2.47
N ARG A 338 -7.60 17.84 2.07
CA ARG A 338 -8.12 17.68 0.70
C ARG A 338 -7.62 18.85 -0.17
N ALA A 339 -7.34 18.58 -1.44
CA ALA A 339 -7.00 19.62 -2.41
C ALA A 339 -8.24 20.50 -2.68
N PRO A 340 -8.08 21.82 -2.89
CA PRO A 340 -9.20 22.74 -3.08
C PRO A 340 -9.91 22.52 -4.43
N ASP A 341 -11.23 22.63 -4.43
CA ASP A 341 -12.09 22.51 -5.64
C ASP A 341 -12.69 23.85 -6.10
N THR A 342 -12.29 24.99 -5.52
CA THR A 342 -12.76 26.31 -5.95
C THR A 342 -11.63 27.35 -6.03
N ARG A 343 -11.57 28.05 -7.16
CA ARG A 343 -10.63 29.15 -7.42
C ARG A 343 -11.22 30.46 -6.91
N SER A 344 -10.60 31.10 -5.92
CA SER A 344 -10.90 32.50 -5.60
C SER A 344 -9.89 33.41 -6.31
N THR A 345 -10.34 34.53 -6.87
CA THR A 345 -9.44 35.49 -7.54
C THR A 345 -9.34 36.75 -6.69
N ARG A 346 -8.13 37.17 -6.32
CA ARG A 346 -7.86 38.44 -5.60
C ARG A 346 -6.71 39.19 -6.25
N LEU A 347 -6.63 40.50 -6.09
CA LEU A 347 -5.54 41.30 -6.66
C LEU A 347 -4.23 41.10 -5.86
N ASP A 348 -3.09 40.99 -6.54
CA ASP A 348 -1.76 41.02 -5.93
C ASP A 348 -1.36 42.45 -5.52
N LEU A 349 -0.17 42.60 -4.94
CA LEU A 349 0.36 43.90 -4.48
C LEU A 349 0.57 44.91 -5.62
N GLU A 350 0.54 44.44 -6.87
CA GLU A 350 0.63 45.26 -8.09
C GLU A 350 -0.75 45.49 -8.72
N GLY A 351 -1.84 45.10 -8.03
CA GLY A 351 -3.21 45.29 -8.47
C GLY A 351 -3.66 44.30 -9.55
N ARG A 352 -2.95 43.19 -9.77
CA ARG A 352 -3.27 42.20 -10.82
C ARG A 352 -4.05 41.02 -10.25
N PRO A 353 -5.08 40.52 -10.92
CA PRO A 353 -5.81 39.34 -10.47
C PRO A 353 -4.88 38.13 -10.37
N LYS A 354 -4.70 37.62 -9.17
CA LYS A 354 -3.98 36.38 -8.86
C LYS A 354 -4.99 35.39 -8.29
N VAL A 355 -4.99 34.19 -8.85
CA VAL A 355 -5.83 33.10 -8.36
C VAL A 355 -5.19 32.58 -7.07
N PHE A 356 -5.94 32.67 -5.97
CA PHE A 356 -5.54 32.09 -4.69
C PHE A 356 -6.34 30.81 -4.47
N GLU A 357 -5.63 29.72 -4.29
CA GLU A 357 -6.17 28.45 -3.82
C GLU A 357 -6.51 28.61 -2.33
N GLY A 358 -7.75 29.01 -2.04
CA GLY A 358 -8.29 29.13 -0.70
C GLY A 358 -8.92 27.83 -0.22
N TYR A 359 -8.95 27.64 1.09
CA TYR A 359 -9.50 26.47 1.77
C TYR A 359 -10.97 26.72 2.18
N ASP A 360 -11.90 25.92 1.67
CA ASP A 360 -13.32 25.87 2.10
C ASP A 360 -13.72 24.43 2.49
N GLY A 361 -12.76 23.63 2.99
CA GLY A 361 -12.97 22.21 3.28
C GLY A 361 -13.62 21.96 4.64
N GLU A 362 -14.69 21.14 4.65
CA GLU A 362 -15.18 20.46 5.85
C GLU A 362 -14.07 19.57 6.43
N LEU A 363 -13.76 19.74 7.73
CA LEU A 363 -12.80 18.90 8.44
C LEU A 363 -13.50 17.69 9.06
N THR A 364 -13.03 16.49 8.74
CA THR A 364 -13.51 15.24 9.38
C THR A 364 -12.44 14.73 10.33
N ALA A 365 -12.74 14.64 11.63
CA ALA A 365 -11.86 14.00 12.60
C ALA A 365 -11.91 12.47 12.41
N THR A 366 -10.78 11.85 12.05
CA THR A 366 -10.76 10.40 11.77
C THR A 366 -10.43 9.53 12.98
N ARG A 367 -9.89 10.09 14.07
CA ARG A 367 -9.60 9.32 15.29
C ARG A 367 -9.26 10.21 16.49
N ILE A 368 -9.79 9.88 17.66
CA ILE A 368 -9.42 10.43 18.97
C ILE A 368 -8.89 9.29 19.84
N VAL A 369 -7.70 9.44 20.43
CA VAL A 369 -7.04 8.40 21.25
C VAL A 369 -6.76 8.96 22.63
N GLU A 370 -7.09 8.23 23.70
CA GLU A 370 -6.75 8.53 25.10
C GLU A 370 -5.72 7.53 25.66
N VAL A 371 -4.76 8.01 26.47
CA VAL A 371 -3.67 7.22 27.09
C VAL A 371 -3.76 7.27 28.62
N LYS A 372 -3.70 6.11 29.30
CA LYS A 372 -3.51 6.02 30.77
C LYS A 372 -2.37 5.08 31.14
N GLU A 373 -1.62 5.46 32.17
CA GLU A 373 -0.56 4.69 32.84
C GLU A 373 -1.04 3.36 33.43
#